data_AF-A0AAD6C5R8-F1
#
_entry.id   AF-A0AAD6C5R8-F1
#
_cell.length_a   1.000
_cell.length_b   1.000
_cell.length_c   1.000
_cell.angle_alpha   90.00
_cell.angle_beta   90.00
_cell.angle_gamma   90.00
#
_symmetry.space_group_name_H-M   'P 1'
#
loop_
_entity.id
_entity.type
_entity.pdbx_description
1 polymer ?
#
loop_
_entity_poly.entity_id
_entity_poly.type
_entity_poly.pdbx_seq_one_letter_code
_entity_poly.pdbx_strand_id
1 'polypeptide(L)'
;MHFLSTAILLTGLIATVLGQNGTKIGYSGKFSTLSGGLQGTVTVINSTTLKISNYELQDASAPALYWWGATNSDLKDGFRISNMHITIPTKNPSEMTIELDAGKTIMDFSVVGLWCEKFGIDFGQTTLAADGSSGATTASVTAASTTSATSSTTSTSAAIRQAVSVSTVLAGLFASALFF
;
A
#
# COMPACT_ATOMS: atom_id res chain seq x y z
N MET A 1 30.59 -62.91 38.05
CA MET A 1 30.52 -61.47 38.35
C MET A 1 30.84 -60.78 37.03
N HIS A 2 29.89 -60.38 36.17
CA HIS A 2 28.98 -59.22 36.33
C HIS A 2 29.73 -58.00 36.89
N PHE A 3 29.76 -56.80 36.29
CA PHE A 3 28.71 -56.12 35.49
C PHE A 3 29.29 -55.13 34.46
N LEU A 4 28.51 -54.85 33.39
CA LEU A 4 28.28 -53.56 32.70
C LEU A 4 29.47 -52.84 32.01
N SER A 5 29.41 -52.63 30.70
CA SER A 5 28.61 -51.61 29.98
C SER A 5 29.13 -50.18 30.12
N THR A 6 29.71 -49.67 29.02
CA THR A 6 29.51 -48.28 28.56
C THR A 6 29.73 -48.25 27.05
N ALA A 7 28.69 -48.69 26.31
CA ALA A 7 28.58 -48.30 24.91
C ALA A 7 28.32 -46.78 24.89
N ILE A 8 29.33 -45.99 24.56
CA ILE A 8 29.18 -44.55 24.36
C ILE A 8 28.39 -44.37 23.06
N LEU A 9 27.07 -44.34 23.21
CA LEU A 9 26.16 -43.88 22.17
C LEU A 9 26.49 -42.40 21.93
N LEU A 10 27.28 -42.15 20.89
CA LEU A 10 27.49 -40.82 20.33
C LEU A 10 26.23 -40.40 19.55
N THR A 11 25.08 -40.41 20.21
CA THR A 11 23.81 -39.89 19.71
C THR A 11 24.00 -38.43 19.37
N GLY A 12 24.03 -38.13 18.07
CA GLY A 12 24.38 -36.81 17.57
C GLY A 12 23.40 -35.75 18.05
N LEU A 13 23.91 -34.79 18.81
CA LEU A 13 23.24 -33.51 19.01
C LEU A 13 23.44 -32.66 17.74
N ILE A 14 22.76 -33.04 16.66
CA ILE A 14 22.49 -32.11 15.57
C ILE A 14 21.50 -31.11 16.15
N ALA A 15 22.03 -30.04 16.74
CA ALA A 15 21.24 -28.92 17.19
C ALA A 15 20.66 -28.23 15.96
N THR A 16 19.49 -28.69 15.51
CA THR A 16 18.70 -27.98 14.51
C THR A 16 18.30 -26.65 15.13
N VAL A 17 19.10 -25.61 14.88
CA VAL A 17 18.75 -24.22 15.19
C VAL A 17 17.63 -23.82 14.24
N LEU A 18 16.42 -24.29 14.54
CA LEU A 18 15.20 -23.65 14.11
C LEU A 18 15.15 -22.32 14.84
N GLY A 19 15.80 -21.32 14.26
CA GLY A 19 15.78 -19.96 14.76
C GLY A 19 14.34 -19.48 14.81
N GLN A 20 13.73 -19.52 15.99
CA GLN A 20 12.40 -18.99 16.30
C GLN A 20 12.44 -17.45 16.34
N ASN A 21 13.01 -16.82 15.31
CA ASN A 21 12.66 -15.45 14.99
C ASN A 21 11.23 -15.49 14.45
N GLY A 22 10.31 -14.71 15.04
CA GLY A 22 8.92 -14.63 14.61
C GLY A 22 8.84 -14.27 13.14
N THR A 23 8.60 -15.27 12.29
CA THR A 23 8.98 -15.21 10.88
C THR A 23 7.84 -14.63 10.06
N LYS A 24 8.02 -13.43 9.48
CA LYS A 24 7.05 -12.84 8.53
C LYS A 24 7.16 -13.41 7.10
N ILE A 25 7.89 -14.51 6.89
CA ILE A 25 7.95 -15.18 5.58
C ILE A 25 6.54 -15.63 5.19
N GLY A 26 6.16 -15.42 3.93
CA GLY A 26 4.81 -15.66 3.44
C GLY A 26 3.83 -14.51 3.69
N TYR A 27 4.17 -13.50 4.50
CA TYR A 27 3.36 -12.28 4.59
C TYR A 27 3.36 -11.61 3.21
N SER A 28 2.22 -11.07 2.81
CA SER A 28 2.07 -10.40 1.53
C SER A 28 1.17 -9.18 1.63
N GLY A 29 1.12 -8.38 0.57
CA GLY A 29 0.20 -7.26 0.44
C GLY A 29 0.12 -6.76 -0.99
N LYS A 30 -1.02 -6.18 -1.37
CA LYS A 30 -1.22 -5.60 -2.70
C LYS A 30 -1.02 -4.09 -2.62
N PHE A 31 -0.16 -3.55 -3.49
CA PHE A 31 0.06 -2.10 -3.53
C PHE A 31 -1.23 -1.35 -3.83
N SER A 32 -1.46 -0.28 -3.05
CA SER A 32 -2.48 0.71 -3.36
C SER A 32 -2.02 1.58 -4.54
N THR A 33 -2.84 1.67 -5.59
CA THR A 33 -2.51 2.45 -6.79
C THR A 33 -2.66 3.94 -6.50
N LEU A 34 -1.57 4.55 -6.01
CA LEU A 34 -1.46 6.00 -5.86
C LEU A 34 -0.99 6.64 -7.18
N SER A 35 -0.77 7.96 -7.17
CA SER A 35 -0.52 8.75 -8.39
C SER A 35 0.66 8.31 -9.26
N GLY A 36 1.65 7.58 -8.71
CA GLY A 36 2.75 6.98 -9.49
C GLY A 36 2.36 5.75 -10.32
N GLY A 37 1.16 5.20 -10.09
CA GLY A 37 0.68 4.00 -10.77
C GLY A 37 1.46 2.73 -10.40
N LEU A 38 1.96 2.63 -9.16
CA LEU A 38 2.53 1.40 -8.64
C LEU A 38 1.44 0.32 -8.51
N GLN A 39 1.72 -0.86 -9.04
CA GLN A 39 0.86 -2.05 -8.91
C GLN A 39 1.70 -3.30 -8.65
N GLY A 40 1.03 -4.33 -8.14
CA GLY A 40 1.59 -5.65 -7.87
C GLY A 40 1.26 -6.14 -6.47
N THR A 41 1.63 -7.39 -6.20
CA THR A 41 1.54 -8.01 -4.89
C THR A 41 2.94 -8.32 -4.40
N VAL A 42 3.35 -7.67 -3.30
CA VAL A 42 4.60 -7.97 -2.61
C VAL A 42 4.41 -9.13 -1.64
N THR A 43 5.40 -10.02 -1.58
CA THR A 43 5.43 -11.20 -0.71
C THR A 43 6.82 -11.33 -0.10
N VAL A 44 6.87 -11.62 1.20
CA VAL A 44 8.11 -11.87 1.93
C VAL A 44 8.62 -13.28 1.63
N ILE A 45 9.82 -13.38 1.02
CA ILE A 45 10.43 -14.67 0.65
C ILE A 45 11.41 -15.15 1.72
N ASN A 46 12.21 -14.24 2.29
CA ASN A 46 13.14 -14.53 3.39
C ASN A 46 13.33 -13.27 4.27
N SER A 47 14.24 -13.34 5.26
CA SER A 47 14.54 -12.25 6.21
C SER A 47 14.98 -10.91 5.60
N THR A 48 15.51 -10.96 4.38
CA THR A 48 16.20 -9.87 3.67
C THR A 48 15.80 -9.76 2.19
N THR A 49 14.71 -10.42 1.77
CA THR A 49 14.27 -10.43 0.37
C THR A 49 12.74 -10.44 0.27
N LEU A 50 12.22 -9.49 -0.52
CA LEU A 50 10.83 -9.43 -0.95
C LEU A 50 10.74 -9.76 -2.44
N LYS A 51 9.63 -10.38 -2.87
CA LYS A 51 9.29 -10.55 -4.27
C LYS A 51 7.98 -9.85 -4.57
N ILE A 52 7.92 -9.10 -5.66
CA ILE A 52 6.69 -8.54 -6.21
C ILE A 52 6.30 -9.33 -7.44
N SER A 53 5.10 -9.90 -7.43
CA SER A 53 4.48 -10.48 -8.63
C SER A 53 3.50 -9.47 -9.24
N ASN A 54 3.43 -9.44 -10.58
CA ASN A 54 2.68 -8.44 -11.35
C ASN A 54 3.12 -7.00 -11.02
N TYR A 55 4.44 -6.79 -10.89
CA TYR A 55 5.02 -5.46 -10.72
C TYR A 55 4.79 -4.62 -11.98
N GLU A 56 4.14 -3.47 -11.78
CA GLU A 56 4.01 -2.41 -12.78
C GLU A 56 4.23 -1.05 -12.10
N LEU A 57 4.82 -0.11 -12.83
CA LEU A 57 5.04 1.26 -12.40
C LEU A 57 4.88 2.19 -13.61
N GLN A 58 3.85 3.04 -13.58
CA GLN A 58 3.52 3.87 -14.73
C GLN A 58 4.43 5.09 -14.88
N ASP A 59 4.87 5.67 -13.76
CA ASP A 59 5.82 6.77 -13.72
C ASP A 59 7.01 6.50 -12.78
N ALA A 60 8.22 6.71 -13.30
CA ALA A 60 9.48 6.64 -12.56
C ALA A 60 10.28 7.97 -12.68
N SER A 61 9.61 9.09 -12.97
CA SER A 61 10.24 10.40 -13.16
C SER A 61 10.82 11.02 -11.86
N ALA A 62 10.57 10.40 -10.70
CA ALA A 62 11.13 10.83 -9.42
C ALA A 62 12.65 10.54 -9.35
N PRO A 63 13.51 11.56 -9.15
CA PRO A 63 14.97 11.44 -9.29
C PRO A 63 15.69 10.77 -8.10
N ALA A 64 14.94 10.26 -7.13
CA ALA A 64 15.44 9.63 -5.91
C ALA A 64 14.39 8.64 -5.37
N LEU A 65 13.90 7.77 -6.25
CA LEU A 65 12.81 6.82 -5.96
C LEU A 65 13.37 5.47 -5.50
N TYR A 66 13.07 5.07 -4.26
CA TYR A 66 13.60 3.84 -3.66
C TYR A 66 12.51 3.05 -2.94
N TRP A 67 12.80 1.79 -2.64
CA TRP A 67 12.00 0.98 -1.75
C TRP A 67 12.15 1.44 -0.30
N TRP A 68 11.01 1.69 0.33
CA TRP A 68 10.89 2.26 1.67
C TRP A 68 10.03 1.36 2.55
N GLY A 69 10.34 1.33 3.84
CA GLY A 69 9.57 0.59 4.85
C GLY A 69 9.26 1.46 6.05
N ALA A 70 8.09 1.25 6.65
CA ALA A 70 7.67 1.93 7.87
C ALA A 70 7.06 0.94 8.89
N THR A 71 7.16 1.28 10.18
CA THR A 71 6.47 0.55 11.26
C THR A 71 4.97 0.90 11.30
N ASN A 72 4.64 2.11 10.87
CA ASN A 72 3.30 2.70 10.87
C ASN A 72 2.75 2.79 9.44
N SER A 73 1.52 3.30 9.31
CA SER A 73 0.86 3.61 8.02
C SER A 73 1.53 4.69 7.19
N ASP A 74 2.51 5.42 7.73
CA ASP A 74 3.06 6.62 7.13
C ASP A 74 4.53 6.42 6.71
N LEU A 75 4.77 6.29 5.40
CA LEU A 75 6.14 6.17 4.86
C LEU A 75 7.03 7.41 5.14
N LYS A 76 6.44 8.54 5.52
CA LYS A 76 7.12 9.78 5.97
C LYS A 76 8.12 9.52 7.11
N ASP A 77 7.72 8.70 8.07
CA ASP A 77 8.53 8.31 9.24
C ASP A 77 9.30 6.99 9.00
N GLY A 78 9.22 6.46 7.78
CA GLY A 78 9.90 5.25 7.36
C GLY A 78 11.37 5.46 7.00
N PHE A 79 12.00 4.37 6.58
CA PHE A 79 13.40 4.33 6.18
C PHE A 79 13.58 3.56 4.88
N ARG A 80 14.65 3.88 4.14
CA ARG A 80 15.06 3.11 2.96
C ARG A 80 15.33 1.66 3.38
N ILE A 81 14.70 0.71 2.68
CA ILE A 81 14.93 -0.73 2.89
C ILE A 81 15.85 -1.33 1.83
N SER A 82 15.90 -0.76 0.62
CA SER A 82 16.83 -1.15 -0.44
C SER A 82 17.51 0.07 -1.07
N ASN A 83 18.79 -0.06 -1.40
CA ASN A 83 19.54 0.96 -2.14
C ASN A 83 19.23 0.94 -3.66
N MET A 84 18.41 -0.01 -4.14
CA MET A 84 17.98 -0.08 -5.53
C MET A 84 17.19 1.17 -5.94
N HIS A 85 17.78 1.97 -6.84
CA HIS A 85 17.16 3.19 -7.38
C HIS A 85 16.25 2.86 -8.58
N ILE A 86 15.00 3.29 -8.52
CA ILE A 86 13.99 3.03 -9.54
C ILE A 86 13.92 4.19 -10.53
N THR A 87 14.49 4.00 -11.72
CA THR A 87 14.59 5.03 -12.77
C THR A 87 13.83 4.72 -14.06
N ILE A 88 13.31 3.50 -14.20
CA ILE A 88 12.67 3.01 -15.42
C ILE A 88 11.23 2.59 -15.09
N PRO A 89 10.20 3.14 -15.77
CA PRO A 89 8.83 2.70 -15.58
C PRO A 89 8.63 1.32 -16.22
N THR A 90 7.77 0.51 -15.62
CA THR A 90 7.50 -0.88 -16.03
C THR A 90 6.01 -1.00 -16.35
N LYS A 91 5.67 -0.94 -17.65
CA LYS A 91 4.27 -0.93 -18.14
C LYS A 91 3.71 -2.30 -18.51
N ASN A 92 4.50 -3.36 -18.34
CA ASN A 92 4.10 -4.74 -18.54
C ASN A 92 4.30 -5.47 -17.22
N PRO A 93 3.33 -6.28 -16.76
CA PRO A 93 3.44 -6.99 -15.49
C PRO A 93 4.62 -7.94 -15.51
N SER A 94 5.50 -7.79 -14.52
CA SER A 94 6.74 -8.57 -14.39
C SER A 94 6.93 -9.06 -12.95
N GLU A 95 7.92 -9.92 -12.71
CA GLU A 95 8.37 -10.21 -11.35
C GLU A 95 9.58 -9.32 -11.01
N MET A 96 9.54 -8.68 -9.85
CA MET A 96 10.67 -7.91 -9.30
C MET A 96 11.09 -8.51 -7.96
N THR A 97 12.39 -8.62 -7.73
CA THR A 97 12.96 -8.99 -6.42
C THR A 97 13.59 -7.76 -5.78
N ILE A 98 13.38 -7.57 -4.48
CA ILE A 98 13.94 -6.47 -3.70
C ILE A 98 14.81 -7.09 -2.61
N GLU A 99 16.08 -6.72 -2.59
CA GLU A 99 17.03 -7.10 -1.54
C GLU A 99 17.09 -5.99 -0.48
N LEU A 100 17.08 -6.37 0.80
CA LEU A 100 17.09 -5.42 1.92
C LEU A 100 18.53 -5.00 2.28
N ASP A 101 19.24 -4.49 1.29
CA ASP A 101 20.66 -4.12 1.36
C ASP A 101 20.92 -2.79 2.09
N ALA A 102 19.89 -2.12 2.61
CA ALA A 102 20.01 -0.94 3.48
C ALA A 102 20.32 -1.26 4.96
N GLY A 103 20.73 -2.50 5.27
CA GLY A 103 20.98 -2.95 6.65
C GLY A 103 19.70 -3.09 7.48
N LYS A 104 18.60 -3.49 6.84
CA LYS A 104 17.27 -3.68 7.43
C LYS A 104 16.81 -5.11 7.23
N THR A 105 15.84 -5.53 8.03
CA THR A 105 15.21 -6.85 7.95
C THR A 105 13.71 -6.70 7.83
N ILE A 106 13.03 -7.76 7.40
CA ILE A 106 11.56 -7.83 7.35
C ILE A 106 10.89 -7.66 8.72
N MET A 107 11.65 -7.73 9.82
CA MET A 107 11.13 -7.47 11.16
C MET A 107 10.94 -5.98 11.44
N ASP A 108 11.81 -5.12 10.90
CA ASP A 108 11.92 -3.70 11.23
C ASP A 108 10.75 -2.85 10.70
N PHE A 109 10.00 -3.33 9.72
CA PHE A 109 8.87 -2.64 9.11
C PHE A 109 7.65 -3.55 8.94
N SER A 110 6.47 -2.96 8.86
CA SER A 110 5.20 -3.63 8.60
C SER A 110 4.48 -3.09 7.36
N VAL A 111 4.84 -1.88 6.91
CA VAL A 111 4.39 -1.26 5.66
C VAL A 111 5.59 -1.14 4.72
N VAL A 112 5.36 -1.38 3.43
CA VAL A 112 6.36 -1.26 2.35
C VAL A 112 5.77 -0.53 1.16
N GLY A 113 6.57 0.29 0.48
CA GLY A 113 6.15 1.04 -0.71
C GLY A 113 7.31 1.71 -1.43
N LEU A 114 6.97 2.52 -2.44
CA LEU A 114 7.93 3.38 -3.13
C LEU A 114 7.87 4.81 -2.60
N TRP A 115 9.05 5.35 -2.32
CA TRP A 115 9.21 6.68 -1.74
C TRP A 115 10.23 7.50 -2.51
N CYS A 116 9.88 8.75 -2.82
CA CYS A 116 10.83 9.71 -3.36
C CYS A 116 11.53 10.45 -2.21
N GLU A 117 12.77 10.09 -1.90
CA GLU A 117 13.57 10.66 -0.80
C GLU A 117 13.72 12.18 -0.94
N LYS A 118 13.94 12.67 -2.17
CA LYS A 118 14.24 14.08 -2.45
C LYS A 118 13.04 15.02 -2.31
N PHE A 119 11.82 14.55 -2.60
CA PHE A 119 10.61 15.37 -2.56
C PHE A 119 9.63 14.96 -1.46
N GLY A 120 9.87 13.84 -0.79
CA GLY A 120 9.02 13.29 0.24
C GLY A 120 7.63 12.91 -0.27
N ILE A 121 7.55 12.21 -1.40
CA ILE A 121 6.29 11.81 -2.06
C ILE A 121 6.14 10.28 -2.03
N ASP A 122 4.96 9.82 -1.63
CA ASP A 122 4.54 8.42 -1.69
C ASP A 122 4.05 8.09 -3.11
N PHE A 123 4.58 6.99 -3.66
CA PHE A 123 4.20 6.47 -4.99
C PHE A 123 3.21 5.31 -4.91
N GLY A 124 2.96 4.79 -3.70
CA GLY A 124 2.11 3.65 -3.42
C GLY A 124 2.75 2.76 -2.35
N GLN A 125 1.91 2.31 -1.41
CA GLN A 125 2.32 1.51 -0.27
C GLN A 125 1.30 0.39 0.03
N THR A 126 1.74 -0.61 0.79
CA THR A 126 0.89 -1.66 1.36
C THR A 126 1.44 -2.14 2.70
N THR A 127 0.55 -2.53 3.60
CA THR A 127 0.90 -3.32 4.79
C THR A 127 1.27 -4.75 4.36
N LEU A 128 2.12 -5.42 5.12
CA LEU A 128 2.40 -6.86 5.00
C LEU A 128 1.56 -7.62 6.03
N ALA A 129 0.72 -8.54 5.57
CA ALA A 129 -0.16 -9.36 6.40
C ALA A 129 -0.02 -10.85 6.08
N ALA A 130 -0.19 -11.71 7.08
CA ALA A 130 0.00 -13.16 6.95
C ALA A 130 -0.96 -13.84 5.94
N ASP A 131 -2.14 -13.26 5.73
CA ASP A 131 -3.21 -13.80 4.88
C ASP A 131 -3.34 -13.07 3.53
N GLY A 132 -2.42 -12.13 3.22
CA GLY A 132 -2.55 -11.25 2.05
C GLY A 132 -3.74 -10.27 2.11
N SER A 133 -4.53 -10.30 3.20
CA SER A 133 -5.59 -9.36 3.56
C SER A 133 -5.04 -7.98 3.97
N SER A 134 -3.98 -7.53 3.30
CA SER A 134 -3.54 -6.15 3.28
C SER A 134 -4.51 -5.37 2.42
N GLY A 135 -5.69 -5.16 2.99
CA GLY A 135 -6.71 -4.35 2.37
C GLY A 135 -6.11 -3.02 1.98
N ALA A 136 -6.18 -2.69 0.70
CA ALA A 136 -6.24 -1.30 0.30
C ALA A 136 -7.29 -0.66 1.20
N THR A 137 -6.85 0.22 2.10
CA THR A 137 -7.79 0.98 2.91
C THR A 137 -8.50 1.89 1.93
N THR A 138 -9.69 1.46 1.54
CA THR A 138 -10.61 2.20 0.70
C THR A 138 -10.85 3.55 1.35
N ALA A 139 -10.09 4.55 0.91
CA ALA A 139 -10.29 5.94 1.27
C ALA A 139 -11.53 6.47 0.52
N SER A 140 -12.70 5.96 0.90
CA SER A 140 -14.00 6.43 0.43
C SER A 140 -15.01 6.54 1.59
N VAL A 141 -14.64 7.33 2.59
CA VAL A 141 -15.56 8.26 3.25
C VAL A 141 -14.96 9.66 3.05
N THR A 142 -15.59 10.62 2.41
CA THR A 142 -17.05 10.85 2.29
C THR A 142 -17.45 11.16 0.84
N ALA A 143 -18.23 10.28 0.22
CA ALA A 143 -19.01 10.65 -0.95
C ALA A 143 -20.30 11.36 -0.50
N ALA A 144 -20.28 12.70 -0.47
CA ALA A 144 -21.50 13.49 -0.53
C ALA A 144 -21.90 13.61 -2.01
N SER A 145 -22.71 12.67 -2.48
CA SER A 145 -23.16 12.57 -3.88
C SER A 145 -24.50 13.26 -4.09
N THR A 146 -24.60 14.18 -5.07
CA THR A 146 -25.87 14.52 -5.74
C THR A 146 -25.62 14.98 -7.19
N THR A 147 -25.48 13.98 -8.07
CA THR A 147 -25.98 13.92 -9.48
C THR A 147 -25.95 15.15 -10.41
N SER A 148 -25.05 15.09 -11.39
CA SER A 148 -25.33 14.92 -12.84
C SER A 148 -26.56 15.59 -13.51
N ALA A 149 -26.26 16.57 -14.38
CA ALA A 149 -26.69 16.76 -15.78
C ALA A 149 -28.11 16.37 -16.33
N THR A 150 -28.78 17.39 -16.88
CA THR A 150 -29.44 17.42 -18.22
C THR A 150 -30.83 16.77 -18.45
N SER A 151 -31.86 17.62 -18.28
CA SER A 151 -33.11 17.79 -19.08
C SER A 151 -33.88 16.61 -19.71
N SER A 152 -35.20 16.56 -19.45
CA SER A 152 -36.20 16.02 -20.38
C SER A 152 -37.56 16.75 -20.27
N THR A 153 -38.32 16.77 -21.36
CA THR A 153 -39.57 17.56 -21.52
C THR A 153 -40.82 16.76 -21.12
N THR A 154 -41.82 17.48 -20.61
CA THR A 154 -43.05 17.02 -19.96
C THR A 154 -44.15 16.44 -20.87
N SER A 155 -45.07 15.67 -20.27
CA SER A 155 -46.46 15.27 -20.69
C SER A 155 -46.55 13.89 -21.37
N THR A 156 -47.47 12.97 -21.06
CA THR A 156 -48.58 12.86 -20.08
C THR A 156 -48.94 11.36 -19.95
N SER A 157 -49.56 10.76 -18.92
CA SER A 157 -50.28 11.19 -17.68
C SER A 157 -49.84 10.25 -16.51
N ALA A 158 -50.49 10.03 -15.36
CA ALA A 158 -51.79 10.42 -14.77
C ALA A 158 -51.68 10.58 -13.22
N ALA A 159 -52.46 11.51 -12.66
CA ALA A 159 -52.80 11.74 -11.23
C ALA A 159 -51.67 11.66 -10.14
N ILE A 160 -51.02 12.72 -9.62
CA ILE A 160 -51.49 13.91 -8.83
C ILE A 160 -51.87 13.53 -7.37
N ARG A 161 -51.33 14.06 -6.24
CA ARG A 161 -50.28 15.05 -5.82
C ARG A 161 -49.64 14.51 -4.51
N GLN A 162 -48.34 14.51 -4.20
CA GLN A 162 -47.29 15.54 -4.11
C GLN A 162 -47.39 16.58 -2.97
N ALA A 163 -46.41 16.51 -2.06
CA ALA A 163 -45.99 17.57 -1.14
C ALA A 163 -44.44 17.59 -1.12
N VAL A 164 -43.84 18.78 -1.26
CA VAL A 164 -42.38 18.98 -1.30
C VAL A 164 -42.01 20.02 -0.24
N SER A 165 -41.03 19.70 0.60
CA SER A 165 -40.48 20.62 1.60
C SER A 165 -39.43 21.54 0.99
N VAL A 166 -39.59 22.84 1.21
CA VAL A 166 -38.65 23.88 0.77
C VAL A 166 -37.62 24.14 1.88
N SER A 167 -36.36 24.37 1.51
CA SER A 167 -35.37 24.99 2.41
C SER A 167 -34.50 25.96 1.63
N THR A 168 -34.66 27.23 1.93
CA THR A 168 -34.04 28.37 1.25
C THR A 168 -32.73 28.72 1.94
N VAL A 169 -31.65 28.94 1.17
CA VAL A 169 -30.44 29.57 1.70
C VAL A 169 -30.02 30.75 0.83
N LEU A 170 -29.77 31.85 1.53
CA LEU A 170 -29.76 33.23 1.08
C LEU A 170 -28.56 33.56 0.15
N ALA A 171 -28.83 34.16 -1.02
CA ALA A 171 -27.79 34.79 -1.83
C ALA A 171 -27.66 36.27 -1.45
N GLY A 172 -26.45 36.71 -1.08
CA GLY A 172 -26.19 38.10 -0.70
C GLY A 172 -26.02 39.02 -1.92
N LEU A 173 -26.83 40.09 -2.00
CA LEU A 173 -26.62 41.23 -2.90
C LEU A 173 -25.99 42.39 -2.14
N PHE A 174 -24.92 42.97 -2.70
CA PHE A 174 -24.43 44.34 -2.47
C PHE A 174 -23.51 44.72 -3.64
N ALA A 175 -23.46 45.94 -4.18
CA ALA A 175 -24.48 46.98 -4.40
C ALA A 175 -23.94 47.91 -5.52
N SER A 176 -24.82 48.63 -6.24
CA SER A 176 -24.48 49.40 -7.45
C SER A 176 -24.16 50.87 -7.19
N ALA A 177 -23.18 51.44 -7.91
CA ALA A 177 -23.05 52.85 -8.31
C ALA A 177 -21.88 52.96 -9.32
N LEU A 178 -21.87 53.65 -10.48
CA LEU A 178 -22.55 54.81 -11.11
C LEU A 178 -21.55 55.98 -11.32
N PHE A 179 -21.44 56.43 -12.58
CA PHE A 179 -20.66 57.57 -13.10
C PHE A 179 -19.12 57.43 -12.94
N PHE A 180 -18.28 57.86 -13.89
CA PHE A 180 -18.45 58.83 -14.99
C PHE A 180 -17.84 58.30 -16.31
#